data_AF-A0A2V7D776-F1
#
_entry.id   AF-A0A2V7D776-F1
#
_cell.length_a   1.000
_cell.length_b   1.000
_cell.length_c   1.000
_cell.angle_alpha   90.00
_cell.angle_beta   90.00
_cell.angle_gamma   90.00
#
_symmetry.space_group_name_H-M   'P 1'
#
loop_
_entity.id
_entity.type
_entity.pdbx_description
1 polymer ?
#
loop_
_entity_poly.entity_id
_entity_poly.type
_entity_poly.pdbx_seq_one_letter_code
_entity_poly.pdbx_strand_id
1 'polypeptide(L)'
;MILSERGITLVEVVMAAAIIGIGLVGLLTVVPISSYAVYEGNSLTTATFLANQKLEEIKNGVWLQIPANDCVGLSAGNGDFAPTSNTCTRTNPTACNAPGACAIAADEIPVAGYTGYNRSVRIVDCATVGGGCGGVTDANFRRVTVTVTYHAITATRSSDRACTPT
;
A
#
# COMPACT_ATOMS: atom_id res chain seq x y z
N MET A 1 3.91 46.33 42.56
CA MET A 1 2.74 46.92 43.22
C MET A 1 1.52 46.26 42.62
N ILE A 2 0.97 45.30 43.36
CA ILE A 2 -0.40 44.77 43.32
C ILE A 2 -1.13 44.82 41.96
N LEU A 3 -1.24 43.66 41.32
CA LEU A 3 -2.31 43.44 40.33
C LEU A 3 -3.62 43.89 41.00
N SER A 4 -4.35 44.78 40.35
CA SER A 4 -5.62 45.27 40.87
C SER A 4 -6.52 44.08 41.21
N GLU A 5 -6.73 43.84 42.51
CA GLU A 5 -7.73 42.92 43.06
C GLU A 5 -9.12 43.52 42.85
N ARG A 6 -9.53 43.60 41.58
CA ARG A 6 -10.92 43.80 41.20
C ARG A 6 -11.47 42.39 41.02
N GLY A 7 -12.28 41.94 41.97
CA GLY A 7 -12.90 40.62 41.93
C GLY A 7 -13.59 40.42 40.57
N ILE A 8 -13.36 39.26 39.96
CA ILE A 8 -14.02 38.87 38.72
C ILE A 8 -15.54 38.93 38.92
N THR A 9 -16.24 39.61 38.01
CA THR A 9 -17.70 39.73 38.11
C THR A 9 -18.36 38.43 37.66
N LEU A 10 -19.49 38.06 38.29
CA LEU A 10 -20.21 36.83 37.96
C LEU A 10 -20.63 36.79 36.47
N VAL A 11 -20.98 37.95 35.90
CA VAL A 11 -21.38 38.04 34.48
C VAL A 11 -20.21 37.75 33.53
N GLU A 12 -19.00 38.15 33.90
CA GLU A 12 -17.79 37.96 33.09
C GLU A 12 -17.39 36.48 33.06
N VAL A 13 -17.48 35.77 34.19
CA VAL A 13 -17.26 34.31 34.23
C VAL A 13 -18.29 33.58 33.38
N VAL A 14 -19.57 33.96 33.48
CA VAL A 14 -20.64 33.29 32.74
C VAL A 14 -20.47 33.49 31.24
N MET A 15 -20.10 34.70 30.80
CA MET A 15 -19.80 34.97 29.38
C MET A 15 -18.55 34.23 28.90
N ALA A 16 -17.47 34.22 29.68
CA ALA A 16 -16.26 33.48 29.33
C ALA A 16 -16.54 31.97 29.22
N ALA A 17 -17.29 31.41 30.17
CA ALA A 17 -17.70 30.00 30.15
C ALA A 17 -18.59 29.68 28.93
N ALA A 18 -19.51 30.58 28.54
CA ALA A 18 -20.34 30.41 27.36
C ALA A 18 -19.51 30.40 26.07
N ILE A 19 -18.57 31.33 25.91
CA ILE A 19 -17.69 31.40 24.73
C ILE A 19 -16.80 30.15 24.64
N ILE A 20 -16.18 29.75 25.76
CA ILE A 20 -15.36 28.54 25.82
C ILE A 20 -16.22 27.31 25.50
N GLY A 21 -17.43 27.22 26.05
CA GLY A 21 -18.36 26.12 25.80
C GLY A 21 -18.69 25.96 24.31
N ILE A 22 -19.03 27.06 23.63
CA ILE A 22 -19.32 27.04 22.19
C ILE A 22 -18.07 26.65 21.38
N GLY A 23 -16.89 27.18 21.74
CA GLY A 23 -15.63 26.83 21.10
C GLY A 23 -15.27 25.35 21.24
N LEU A 24 -15.44 24.78 22.44
CA LEU A 24 -15.17 23.37 22.73
C LEU A 24 -16.12 22.44 21.99
N VAL A 25 -17.40 22.79 21.87
CA VAL A 25 -18.38 22.04 21.06
C VAL A 25 -17.96 22.00 19.59
N GLY A 26 -17.52 23.14 19.03
CA GLY A 26 -16.97 23.18 17.68
C GLY A 26 -15.75 22.26 17.50
N LEU A 27 -14.84 22.28 18.47
CA LEU A 27 -13.60 21.50 18.44
C LEU A 27 -13.85 19.98 18.54
N LEU A 28 -14.86 19.57 19.32
CA LEU A 28 -15.27 18.17 19.46
C LEU A 28 -15.75 17.55 18.15
N THR A 29 -16.27 18.35 17.21
CA THR A 29 -16.72 17.82 15.90
C THR A 29 -15.56 17.40 14.98
N VAL A 30 -14.35 17.94 15.20
CA VAL A 30 -13.18 17.70 14.33
C VAL A 30 -12.41 16.44 14.76
N VAL A 31 -12.39 16.13 16.05
CA VAL A 31 -11.68 14.98 16.63
C VAL A 31 -11.94 13.66 15.88
N PRO A 32 -13.19 13.22 15.64
CA PRO A 32 -13.43 11.94 14.99
C PRO A 32 -12.88 11.89 13.56
N ILE A 33 -13.00 12.99 12.80
CA ILE A 33 -12.52 13.07 11.41
C ILE A 33 -10.99 12.92 11.37
N SER A 34 -10.29 13.61 12.26
CA SER A 34 -8.84 13.53 12.37
C SER A 34 -8.38 12.13 12.77
N SER A 35 -9.09 11.44 13.67
CA SER A 35 -8.76 10.05 14.04
C SER A 35 -8.82 9.11 12.84
N TYR A 36 -9.89 9.16 12.04
CA TYR A 36 -9.99 8.32 10.83
C TYR A 36 -8.86 8.58 9.84
N ALA A 37 -8.49 9.85 9.63
CA ALA A 37 -7.38 10.20 8.75
C ALA A 37 -6.03 9.64 9.23
N VAL A 38 -5.80 9.59 10.54
CA VAL A 38 -4.57 9.01 11.12
C VAL A 38 -4.52 7.49 10.93
N TYR A 39 -5.65 6.79 11.12
CA TYR A 39 -5.71 5.35 10.88
C TYR A 39 -5.46 5.02 9.41
N GLU A 40 -6.09 5.73 8.49
CA GLU A 40 -5.88 5.55 7.06
C GLU A 40 -4.42 5.86 6.65
N GLY A 41 -3.85 6.94 7.20
CA GLY A 41 -2.44 7.29 6.97
C GLY A 41 -1.47 6.22 7.49
N ASN A 42 -1.76 5.62 8.64
CA ASN A 42 -0.99 4.49 9.17
C ASN A 42 -1.07 3.27 8.24
N SER A 43 -2.27 2.96 7.74
CA SER A 43 -2.47 1.83 6.83
C SER A 43 -1.78 2.02 5.48
N LEU A 44 -1.90 3.21 4.88
CA LEU A 44 -1.24 3.55 3.62
C LEU A 44 0.29 3.51 3.76
N THR A 45 0.84 4.04 4.86
CA THR A 45 2.29 4.03 5.11
C THR A 45 2.79 2.60 5.28
N THR A 46 2.06 1.77 6.02
CA THR A 46 2.40 0.35 6.20
C THR A 46 2.32 -0.39 4.87
N ALA A 47 1.26 -0.17 4.08
CA ALA A 47 1.12 -0.78 2.76
C ALA A 47 2.28 -0.39 1.82
N THR A 48 2.68 0.88 1.84
CA THR A 48 3.82 1.38 1.06
C THR A 48 5.14 0.74 1.50
N PHE A 49 5.35 0.59 2.82
CA PHE A 49 6.52 -0.12 3.35
C PHE A 49 6.56 -1.58 2.88
N LEU A 50 5.43 -2.29 2.96
CA LEU A 50 5.31 -3.68 2.51
C LEU A 50 5.52 -3.84 1.00
N ALA A 51 5.05 -2.87 0.21
CA ALA A 51 5.28 -2.83 -1.22
C ALA A 51 6.78 -2.63 -1.54
N ASN A 52 7.41 -1.64 -0.89
CA ASN A 52 8.83 -1.35 -1.07
C ASN A 52 9.73 -2.51 -0.63
N GLN A 53 9.39 -3.15 0.50
CA GLN A 53 10.09 -4.35 0.97
C GLN A 53 10.09 -5.44 -0.12
N LYS A 54 8.93 -5.68 -0.75
CA LYS A 54 8.81 -6.71 -1.79
C LYS A 54 9.48 -6.30 -3.09
N LEU A 55 9.44 -5.02 -3.44
CA LEU A 55 10.18 -4.51 -4.59
C LEU A 55 11.68 -4.69 -4.43
N GLU A 56 12.25 -4.41 -3.25
CA GLU A 56 13.67 -4.63 -3.00
C GLU A 56 14.03 -6.13 -2.99
N GLU A 57 13.13 -7.00 -2.53
CA GLU A 57 13.29 -8.45 -2.67
C GLU A 57 13.37 -8.87 -4.14
N ILE A 58 12.44 -8.39 -4.99
CA ILE A 58 12.38 -8.72 -6.42
C ILE A 58 13.57 -8.13 -7.17
N LYS A 59 13.99 -6.91 -6.83
CA LYS A 59 15.13 -6.22 -7.42
C LYS A 59 16.45 -6.91 -7.14
N ASN A 60 16.56 -7.62 -6.00
CA ASN A 60 17.70 -8.48 -5.69
C ASN A 60 17.61 -9.86 -6.39
N GLY A 61 16.54 -10.11 -7.15
CA GLY A 61 16.39 -11.28 -8.00
C GLY A 61 17.35 -11.23 -9.19
N VAL A 62 17.98 -12.36 -9.48
CA VAL A 62 18.85 -12.49 -10.66
C VAL A 62 17.98 -12.74 -11.88
N TRP A 63 18.20 -11.96 -12.94
CA TRP A 63 17.62 -12.23 -14.26
C TRP A 63 18.73 -12.13 -15.31
N LEU A 64 19.16 -13.29 -15.82
CA LEU A 64 20.25 -13.41 -16.80
C LEU A 64 19.80 -14.25 -17.99
N GLN A 65 20.27 -13.88 -19.17
CA GLN A 65 20.04 -14.62 -20.41
C GLN A 65 21.08 -15.73 -20.61
N ILE A 66 22.36 -15.48 -20.26
CA ILE A 66 23.47 -16.41 -20.49
C ILE A 66 24.42 -16.41 -19.27
N PRO A 67 24.56 -17.55 -18.54
CA PRO A 67 23.64 -18.69 -18.57
C PRO A 67 22.23 -18.25 -18.13
N ALA A 68 21.20 -18.89 -18.68
CA ALA A 68 19.81 -18.57 -18.34
C ALA A 68 19.56 -18.82 -16.85
N ASN A 69 19.21 -17.77 -16.12
CA ASN A 69 18.87 -17.84 -14.70
C ASN A 69 17.82 -16.76 -14.41
N ASP A 70 16.57 -17.17 -14.29
CA ASP A 70 15.45 -16.29 -14.00
C ASP A 70 14.90 -16.52 -12.60
N CYS A 71 15.37 -15.75 -11.63
CA CYS A 71 14.90 -15.75 -10.25
C CYS A 71 13.91 -14.63 -9.95
N VAL A 72 13.35 -14.00 -10.99
CA VAL A 72 12.30 -12.99 -10.89
C VAL A 72 10.96 -13.59 -11.37
N GLY A 73 11.03 -14.39 -12.44
CA GLY A 73 9.90 -15.07 -13.04
C GLY A 73 9.02 -14.17 -13.90
N LEU A 74 8.01 -14.79 -14.51
CA LEU A 74 6.97 -14.12 -15.31
C LEU A 74 5.59 -14.58 -14.87
N SER A 75 4.66 -13.64 -14.83
CA SER A 75 3.25 -13.90 -14.58
C SER A 75 2.58 -14.46 -15.84
N ALA A 76 1.98 -15.65 -15.71
CA ALA A 76 1.13 -16.21 -16.75
C ALA A 76 -0.11 -15.33 -16.99
N GLY A 77 -0.75 -15.50 -18.15
CA GLY A 77 -1.95 -14.75 -18.50
C GLY A 77 -1.71 -13.24 -18.61
N ASN A 78 -0.47 -12.81 -18.87
CA ASN A 78 -0.12 -11.39 -18.97
C ASN A 78 -0.33 -10.59 -17.66
N GLY A 79 -0.12 -11.22 -16.50
CA GLY A 79 -0.26 -10.54 -15.19
C GLY A 79 -1.47 -10.97 -14.37
N ASP A 80 -2.15 -12.06 -14.72
CA ASP A 80 -3.28 -12.57 -13.94
C ASP A 80 -2.80 -13.39 -12.72
N PHE A 81 -1.70 -14.14 -12.90
CA PHE A 81 -1.20 -15.09 -11.90
C PHE A 81 0.13 -14.64 -11.28
N ALA A 82 0.44 -15.19 -10.10
CA ALA A 82 1.74 -15.00 -9.46
C ALA A 82 2.89 -15.40 -10.41
N PRO A 83 4.02 -14.68 -10.39
CA PRO A 83 5.14 -14.96 -11.28
C PRO A 83 5.75 -16.32 -10.96
N THR A 84 6.00 -17.06 -12.03
CA THR A 84 6.62 -18.39 -11.96
C THR A 84 7.93 -18.44 -12.74
N SER A 85 8.81 -19.36 -12.35
CA SER A 85 10.05 -19.65 -13.08
C SER A 85 10.37 -21.14 -13.06
N ASN A 86 11.17 -21.57 -14.03
CA ASN A 86 11.69 -22.93 -14.20
C ASN A 86 13.24 -22.98 -14.23
N THR A 87 13.93 -21.84 -14.10
CA THR A 87 15.39 -21.75 -14.23
C THR A 87 16.07 -21.08 -13.04
N CYS A 88 15.32 -20.73 -11.99
CA CYS A 88 15.92 -20.08 -10.82
C CYS A 88 16.79 -21.06 -10.05
N THR A 89 18.09 -20.81 -9.99
CA THR A 89 19.03 -21.67 -9.25
C THR A 89 19.22 -21.25 -7.78
N ARG A 90 18.63 -20.12 -7.35
CA ARG A 90 18.85 -19.53 -6.02
C ARG A 90 17.93 -20.13 -4.97
N THR A 91 18.46 -20.47 -3.80
CA THR A 91 17.71 -21.11 -2.69
C THR A 91 16.61 -20.23 -2.07
N ASN A 92 16.59 -18.93 -2.35
CA ASN A 92 15.63 -17.97 -1.77
C ASN A 92 15.26 -16.90 -2.83
N PRO A 93 14.01 -16.78 -3.32
CA PRO A 93 12.77 -17.18 -2.64
C PRO A 93 12.48 -18.68 -2.67
N THR A 94 12.86 -19.41 -3.73
CA THR A 94 12.83 -20.88 -3.79
C THR A 94 13.68 -21.28 -5.00
N ALA A 95 14.52 -22.31 -4.87
CA ALA A 95 15.24 -22.85 -6.03
C ALA A 95 14.27 -23.62 -6.91
N CYS A 96 14.26 -23.28 -8.19
CA CYS A 96 13.38 -23.83 -9.21
C CYS A 96 14.24 -24.44 -10.31
N ASN A 97 14.73 -25.63 -9.99
CA ASN A 97 15.56 -26.48 -10.85
C ASN A 97 14.89 -27.82 -11.17
N ALA A 98 13.58 -27.93 -10.95
CA ALA A 98 12.78 -29.13 -11.19
C ALA A 98 12.02 -29.00 -12.54
N PRO A 99 11.50 -30.09 -13.14
CA PRO A 99 10.83 -30.04 -14.45
C PRO A 99 9.50 -29.24 -14.49
N GLY A 100 9.15 -28.52 -13.43
CA GLY A 100 7.91 -27.75 -13.31
C GLY A 100 8.15 -26.32 -12.83
N ALA A 101 7.29 -25.40 -13.27
CA ALA A 101 7.32 -24.01 -12.85
C ALA A 101 6.96 -23.90 -11.37
N CYS A 102 7.75 -23.15 -10.61
CA CYS A 102 7.50 -22.82 -9.22
C CYS A 102 6.99 -21.37 -9.11
N ALA A 103 6.30 -21.01 -8.03
CA ALA A 103 6.04 -19.60 -7.74
C ALA A 103 7.28 -18.93 -7.13
N ILE A 104 7.75 -17.85 -7.74
CA ILE A 104 8.92 -17.07 -7.25
C ILE A 104 8.48 -15.99 -6.27
N ALA A 105 7.35 -15.34 -6.54
CA ALA A 105 6.70 -14.42 -5.61
C ALA A 105 5.23 -14.78 -5.49
N ALA A 106 4.93 -15.75 -4.62
CA ALA A 106 3.56 -16.16 -4.35
C ALA A 106 2.73 -15.00 -3.76
N ASP A 107 1.42 -15.03 -3.99
CA ASP A 107 0.50 -14.09 -3.37
C ASP A 107 0.39 -14.38 -1.87
N GLU A 108 0.52 -13.33 -1.06
CA GLU A 108 0.53 -13.41 0.40
C GLU A 108 -0.82 -12.94 0.95
N ILE A 109 -1.59 -13.87 1.49
CA ILE A 109 -2.95 -13.66 2.02
C ILE A 109 -3.08 -14.43 3.35
N PRO A 110 -2.73 -13.84 4.50
CA PRO A 110 -2.19 -12.50 4.69
C PRO A 110 -0.65 -12.43 4.57
N VAL A 111 -0.12 -11.21 4.55
CA VAL A 111 1.32 -10.95 4.69
C VAL A 111 1.79 -11.40 6.08
N ALA A 112 2.90 -12.13 6.14
CA ALA A 112 3.45 -12.62 7.40
C ALA A 112 3.76 -11.46 8.37
N GLY A 113 3.21 -11.52 9.58
CA GLY A 113 3.34 -10.44 10.58
C GLY A 113 2.39 -9.25 10.39
N TYR A 114 1.62 -9.21 9.30
CA TYR A 114 0.70 -8.12 8.96
C TYR A 114 -0.67 -8.69 8.51
N THR A 115 -1.44 -9.23 9.45
CA THR A 115 -2.67 -10.01 9.17
C THR A 115 -3.82 -9.23 8.49
N GLY A 116 -3.79 -7.89 8.53
CA GLY A 116 -4.75 -7.02 7.84
C GLY A 116 -4.36 -6.61 6.42
N TYR A 117 -3.23 -7.13 5.91
CA TYR A 117 -2.68 -6.77 4.62
C TYR A 117 -2.50 -8.02 3.77
N ASN A 118 -2.88 -7.90 2.50
CA ASN A 118 -2.56 -8.88 1.47
C ASN A 118 -1.61 -8.24 0.47
N ARG A 119 -0.73 -9.05 -0.13
CA ARG A 119 0.23 -8.59 -1.11
C ARG A 119 0.27 -9.53 -2.31
N SER A 120 0.18 -8.97 -3.51
CA SER A 120 0.35 -9.70 -4.75
C SER A 120 1.42 -9.06 -5.62
N VAL A 121 2.11 -9.90 -6.40
CA VAL A 121 3.16 -9.48 -7.32
C VAL A 121 2.79 -9.94 -8.71
N ARG A 122 2.87 -9.04 -9.70
CA ARG A 122 2.69 -9.37 -11.12
C ARG A 122 3.87 -8.86 -11.91
N ILE A 123 4.41 -9.72 -12.77
CA ILE A 123 5.59 -9.40 -13.58
C ILE A 123 5.29 -9.74 -15.03
N VAL A 124 5.32 -8.73 -15.89
CA VAL A 124 5.04 -8.89 -17.31
C VAL A 124 6.24 -8.49 -18.14
N ASP A 125 6.46 -9.22 -19.24
CA ASP A 125 7.50 -8.90 -20.22
C ASP A 125 7.02 -7.78 -21.15
N CYS A 126 7.84 -6.75 -21.28
CA CYS A 126 7.46 -5.53 -21.99
C CYS A 126 7.44 -5.70 -23.51
N ALA A 127 8.11 -6.70 -24.08
CA ALA A 127 8.02 -7.00 -25.51
C ALA A 127 6.75 -7.78 -25.87
N THR A 128 6.15 -8.51 -24.92
CA THR A 128 5.01 -9.41 -25.20
C THR A 128 3.63 -8.84 -24.83
N VAL A 129 3.56 -7.89 -23.90
CA VAL A 129 2.33 -7.18 -23.54
C VAL A 129 1.84 -6.30 -24.71
N GLY A 130 0.55 -6.37 -25.04
CA GLY A 130 -0.07 -5.45 -25.99
C GLY A 130 0.02 -3.98 -25.52
N GLY A 131 0.64 -3.11 -26.33
CA GLY A 131 0.95 -1.72 -25.96
C GLY A 131 2.23 -1.54 -25.13
N GLY A 132 2.97 -2.63 -24.91
CA GLY A 132 4.18 -2.66 -24.09
C GLY A 132 3.94 -2.29 -22.63
N CYS A 133 5.01 -2.09 -21.88
CA CYS A 133 4.94 -1.59 -20.51
C CYS A 133 4.71 -0.07 -20.48
N GLY A 134 3.58 0.40 -21.01
CA GLY A 134 3.29 1.83 -21.14
C GLY A 134 4.08 2.50 -22.27
N GLY A 135 4.15 1.83 -23.44
CA GLY A 135 4.88 2.33 -24.61
C GLY A 135 6.32 1.83 -24.75
N VAL A 136 6.86 1.14 -23.74
CA VAL A 136 8.16 0.45 -23.83
C VAL A 136 7.94 -0.98 -24.33
N THR A 137 8.49 -1.30 -25.50
CA THR A 137 8.43 -2.63 -26.12
C THR A 137 9.84 -3.20 -26.29
N ASP A 138 10.39 -3.78 -25.23
CA ASP A 138 11.76 -4.33 -25.21
C ASP A 138 11.81 -5.57 -24.30
N ALA A 139 12.44 -6.64 -24.80
CA ALA A 139 12.54 -7.93 -24.13
C ALA A 139 13.53 -7.93 -22.95
N ASN A 140 14.34 -6.87 -22.82
CA ASN A 140 15.25 -6.64 -21.69
C ASN A 140 14.57 -5.88 -20.55
N PHE A 141 13.29 -5.52 -20.70
CA PHE A 141 12.51 -4.86 -19.66
C PHE A 141 11.35 -5.74 -19.22
N ARG A 142 11.16 -5.77 -17.90
CA ARG A 142 9.98 -6.36 -17.26
C ARG A 142 9.36 -5.32 -16.35
N ARG A 143 8.04 -5.20 -16.41
CA ARG A 143 7.31 -4.35 -15.46
C ARG A 143 6.89 -5.21 -14.28
N VAL A 144 7.39 -4.81 -13.11
CA VAL A 144 7.00 -5.39 -11.83
C VAL A 144 5.91 -4.51 -11.23
N THR A 145 4.79 -5.13 -10.86
CA THR A 145 3.68 -4.47 -10.17
C THR A 145 3.46 -5.20 -8.85
N VAL A 146 3.65 -4.47 -7.75
CA VAL A 146 3.34 -4.97 -6.41
C VAL A 146 2.08 -4.27 -5.94
N THR A 147 1.05 -5.05 -5.61
CA THR A 147 -0.21 -4.53 -5.08
C THR A 147 -0.33 -4.95 -3.63
N VAL A 148 -0.55 -3.99 -2.75
CA VAL A 148 -0.85 -4.26 -1.34
C VAL A 148 -2.26 -3.77 -1.06
N THR A 149 -3.12 -4.67 -0.59
CA THR A 149 -4.50 -4.35 -0.22
C THR A 149 -4.67 -4.44 1.27
N TYR A 150 -5.36 -3.47 1.86
CA TYR A 150 -5.74 -3.45 3.25
C TYR A 150 -7.21 -3.02 3.38
N HIS A 151 -7.83 -3.35 4.50
CA HIS A 151 -9.17 -2.87 4.79
C HIS A 151 -9.11 -1.42 5.29
N ALA A 152 -9.59 -0.49 4.45
CA ALA A 152 -9.76 0.90 4.86
C ALA A 152 -10.89 1.01 5.90
N ILE A 153 -10.66 1.79 6.96
CA ILE A 153 -11.67 2.08 7.98
C ILE A 153 -12.40 3.35 7.55
N THR A 154 -13.12 3.29 6.43
CA THR A 154 -13.83 4.46 5.91
C THR A 154 -15.05 4.74 6.78
N ALA A 155 -15.18 5.97 7.27
CA ALA A 155 -16.46 6.46 7.79
C ALA A 155 -17.48 6.43 6.65
N THR A 156 -18.44 5.51 6.70
CA THR A 156 -19.50 5.40 5.71
C THR A 156 -20.31 6.70 5.68
N ARG A 157 -20.01 7.61 4.73
CA ARG A 157 -21.08 8.35 4.06
C ARG A 157 -21.37 7.61 2.78
N SER A 158 -22.54 6.98 2.72
CA SER A 158 -23.12 6.51 1.48
C SER A 158 -23.38 7.70 0.55
N SER A 159 -22.39 8.10 -0.24
CA SER A 159 -22.63 8.74 -1.53
C SER A 159 -21.82 7.99 -2.57
N ASP A 160 -22.45 6.94 -3.08
CA ASP A 160 -22.01 6.13 -4.19
C ASP A 160 -21.75 7.04 -5.41
N ARG A 161 -20.48 7.27 -5.72
CA ARG A 161 -20.03 7.83 -7.00
C ARG A 161 -18.90 6.96 -7.50
N ALA A 162 -19.27 5.90 -8.20
CA ALA A 162 -18.37 5.16 -9.07
C ALA A 162 -17.83 6.11 -10.16
N CYS A 163 -16.54 6.42 -10.11
CA CYS A 163 -15.84 6.98 -11.27
C CYS A 163 -15.50 5.81 -12.20
N THR A 164 -16.26 5.68 -13.28
CA THR A 164 -15.92 4.83 -14.43
C THR A 164 -14.98 5.62 -15.34
N PRO A 165 -13.83 5.07 -15.75
CA PRO A 165 -13.00 5.70 -16.77
C PRO A 165 -13.63 5.47 -18.16
N THR A 166 -13.85 6.57 -18.88
CA THR A 166 -14.07 6.61 -20.34
C THR A 166 -12.77 6.47 -21.10
#